data_AF-A0A6P0TKX5-F1
#
_entry.id   AF-A0A6P0TKX5-F1
#
_cell.length_a   1.000
_cell.length_b   1.000
_cell.length_c   1.000
_cell.angle_alpha   90.00
_cell.angle_beta   90.00
_cell.angle_gamma   90.00
#
_symmetry.space_group_name_H-M   'P 1'
#
loop_
_entity.id
_entity.type
_entity.pdbx_description
1 polymer ?
#
loop_
_entity_poly.entity_id
_entity_poly.type
_entity_poly.pdbx_seq_one_letter_code
_entity_poly.pdbx_strand_id
1 'polypeptide(L)'
;ANVQAANLSRADLSLANLSYANFDSTNLTGALMRAAQVISTSFNRANLTGACIENLCVGGKTTLGKASCEYVYLKANWSTQYKRFVFLNRYVHKRKNRAKICA
;
A
#
# COMPACT_ATOMS: atom_id res chain seq x y z
N ALA A 1 -0.57 -7.91 -14.92
CA ALA A 1 -1.23 -8.93 -14.06
C ALA A 1 -2.69 -8.53 -13.80
N ASN A 2 -3.63 -9.47 -13.72
CA ASN A 2 -5.02 -9.17 -13.35
C ASN A 2 -5.34 -9.83 -12.00
N VAL A 3 -5.51 -9.01 -10.97
CA VAL A 3 -5.82 -9.44 -9.60
C VAL A 3 -7.00 -8.64 -9.04
N GLN A 4 -7.90 -8.23 -9.94
CA GLN A 4 -9.12 -7.50 -9.61
C GLN A 4 -9.91 -8.23 -8.52
N ALA A 5 -10.42 -7.48 -7.54
CA ALA A 5 -11.18 -7.99 -6.40
C ALA A 5 -10.48 -9.06 -5.54
N ALA A 6 -9.18 -9.31 -5.75
CA ALA A 6 -8.43 -10.26 -4.94
C ALA A 6 -8.21 -9.73 -3.52
N ASN A 7 -7.97 -10.66 -2.58
CA ASN A 7 -7.50 -10.32 -1.26
C ASN A 7 -5.98 -10.48 -1.19
N LEU A 8 -5.26 -9.37 -1.21
CA LEU A 8 -3.80 -9.28 -1.07
C LEU A 8 -3.42 -8.56 0.23
N SER A 9 -4.29 -8.63 1.25
CA SER A 9 -4.00 -8.03 2.55
C SER A 9 -2.69 -8.59 3.10
N ARG A 10 -1.78 -7.71 3.50
CA ARG A 10 -0.45 -8.06 4.04
C ARG A 10 0.44 -8.87 3.09
N ALA A 11 0.12 -8.92 1.79
CA ALA A 11 0.99 -9.53 0.81
C ALA A 11 2.32 -8.78 0.70
N ASP A 12 3.41 -9.50 0.45
CA ASP A 12 4.69 -8.90 0.10
C ASP A 12 4.80 -8.80 -1.42
N LEU A 13 4.68 -7.56 -1.92
CA LEU A 13 4.84 -7.16 -3.31
C LEU A 13 6.08 -6.27 -3.46
N SER A 14 7.00 -6.28 -2.49
CA SER A 14 8.22 -5.50 -2.54
C SER A 14 9.06 -5.87 -3.76
N LEU A 15 9.65 -4.88 -4.42
CA LEU A 15 10.46 -5.02 -5.65
C LEU A 15 9.71 -5.58 -6.86
N ALA A 16 8.39 -5.80 -6.76
CA ALA A 16 7.62 -6.34 -7.88
C ALA A 16 7.46 -5.30 -9.00
N ASN A 17 7.53 -5.76 -10.25
CA ASN A 17 7.05 -4.99 -11.39
C ASN A 17 5.55 -5.24 -11.57
N LEU A 18 4.74 -4.30 -11.09
CA LEU A 18 3.29 -4.31 -11.17
C LEU A 18 2.76 -3.43 -12.30
N SER A 19 3.63 -2.96 -13.18
CA SER A 19 3.23 -2.08 -14.28
C SER A 19 2.16 -2.73 -15.15
N TYR A 20 1.20 -1.93 -15.62
CA TYR A 20 0.05 -2.38 -16.43
C TYR A 20 -0.87 -3.38 -15.73
N ALA A 21 -0.80 -3.51 -14.40
CA ALA A 21 -1.68 -4.41 -13.67
C ALA A 21 -3.04 -3.78 -13.34
N ASN A 22 -4.03 -4.65 -13.15
CA ASN A 22 -5.36 -4.29 -12.67
C ASN A 22 -5.51 -4.78 -11.21
N PHE A 23 -5.53 -3.83 -10.28
CA PHE A 23 -5.81 -3.98 -8.84
C PHE A 23 -7.16 -3.36 -8.46
N ASP A 24 -8.08 -3.23 -9.41
CA ASP A 24 -9.39 -2.63 -9.13
C ASP A 24 -10.14 -3.46 -8.09
N SER A 25 -10.70 -2.77 -7.09
CA SER A 25 -11.42 -3.37 -5.95
C SER A 25 -10.60 -4.38 -5.13
N THR A 26 -9.28 -4.43 -5.29
CA THR A 26 -8.40 -5.34 -4.56
C THR A 26 -8.21 -4.87 -3.11
N ASN A 27 -8.21 -5.81 -2.17
CA ASN A 27 -7.82 -5.51 -0.79
C ASN A 27 -6.29 -5.58 -0.65
N LEU A 28 -5.64 -4.43 -0.45
CA LEU A 28 -4.19 -4.28 -0.23
C LEU A 28 -3.89 -3.81 1.20
N THR A 29 -4.80 -4.01 2.16
CA THR A 29 -4.60 -3.54 3.52
C THR A 29 -3.34 -4.12 4.13
N GLY A 30 -2.42 -3.27 4.58
CA GLY A 30 -1.16 -3.70 5.16
C GLY A 30 -0.16 -4.32 4.16
N ALA A 31 -0.40 -4.26 2.85
CA ALA A 31 0.50 -4.83 1.86
C ALA A 31 1.86 -4.11 1.83
N LEU A 32 2.94 -4.85 1.56
CA LEU A 32 4.27 -4.30 1.37
C LEU A 32 4.49 -4.08 -0.12
N MET A 33 4.68 -2.82 -0.56
CA MET A 33 4.98 -2.46 -1.95
C MET A 33 6.29 -1.68 -2.03
N ARG A 34 7.27 -2.03 -1.18
CA ARG A 34 8.53 -1.31 -1.10
C ARG A 34 9.30 -1.44 -2.41
N ALA A 35 9.71 -0.32 -2.99
CA ALA A 35 10.45 -0.27 -4.25
C ALA A 35 9.75 -1.04 -5.40
N ALA A 36 8.43 -1.21 -5.33
CA ALA A 36 7.65 -1.76 -6.42
C ALA A 36 7.46 -0.71 -7.54
N GLN A 37 7.24 -1.18 -8.77
CA GLN A 37 6.91 -0.33 -9.91
C GLN A 37 5.44 -0.48 -10.25
N VAL A 38 4.69 0.61 -10.27
CA VAL A 38 3.23 0.61 -10.55
C VAL A 38 2.89 1.49 -11.74
N ILE A 39 3.68 1.45 -12.81
CA ILE A 39 3.51 2.31 -13.97
C ILE A 39 2.26 1.88 -14.76
N SER A 40 1.37 2.82 -15.09
CA SER A 40 0.12 2.52 -15.81
C SER A 40 -0.75 1.45 -15.13
N THR A 41 -0.76 1.45 -13.79
CA THR A 41 -1.50 0.46 -12.98
C THR A 41 -2.83 1.04 -12.49
N SER A 42 -3.87 0.22 -12.44
CA SER A 42 -5.19 0.63 -11.95
C SER A 42 -5.44 0.14 -10.53
N PHE A 43 -5.76 1.05 -9.61
CA PHE A 43 -6.13 0.77 -8.22
C PHE A 43 -7.53 1.30 -7.89
N ASN A 44 -8.44 1.35 -8.88
CA ASN A 44 -9.75 1.94 -8.65
C ASN A 44 -10.52 1.13 -7.61
N ARG A 45 -11.00 1.79 -6.53
CA ARG A 45 -11.70 1.14 -5.41
C ARG A 45 -10.83 0.15 -4.61
N ALA A 46 -9.51 0.14 -4.81
CA ALA A 46 -8.61 -0.67 -4.00
C ALA A 46 -8.52 -0.13 -2.57
N ASN A 47 -8.29 -1.01 -1.59
CA ASN A 47 -8.04 -0.59 -0.22
C ASN A 47 -6.55 -0.65 0.11
N LEU A 48 -5.90 0.51 0.21
CA LEU A 48 -4.47 0.66 0.49
C LEU A 48 -4.16 0.96 1.96
N THR A 49 -5.15 0.85 2.85
CA THR A 49 -4.98 1.23 4.26
C THR A 49 -3.88 0.41 4.94
N GLY A 50 -2.90 1.10 5.49
CA GLY A 50 -1.72 0.53 6.12
C GLY A 50 -0.70 -0.06 5.16
N ALA A 51 -0.83 0.13 3.84
CA ALA A 51 0.18 -0.34 2.90
C ALA A 51 1.51 0.42 3.07
N CYS A 52 2.62 -0.26 2.82
CA CYS A 52 3.95 0.33 2.78
C CYS A 52 4.32 0.67 1.34
N ILE A 53 4.53 1.95 1.04
CA ILE A 53 4.85 2.48 -0.29
C ILE A 53 6.24 3.12 -0.34
N GLU A 54 7.13 2.69 0.55
CA GLU A 54 8.52 3.15 0.58
C GLU A 54 9.18 2.95 -0.79
N ASN A 55 9.73 4.01 -1.38
CA ASN A 55 10.36 3.99 -2.70
C ASN A 55 9.46 3.47 -3.83
N LEU A 56 8.13 3.55 -3.69
CA LEU A 56 7.20 3.14 -4.75
C LEU A 56 7.39 4.02 -5.99
N CYS A 57 7.60 3.39 -7.15
CA CYS A 57 7.72 4.10 -8.41
C CYS A 57 6.34 4.18 -9.09
N VAL A 58 5.74 5.37 -9.04
CA VAL A 58 4.42 5.66 -9.64
C VAL A 58 4.61 6.32 -11.01
N GLY A 59 3.95 5.79 -12.04
CA GLY A 59 3.94 6.38 -13.38
C GLY A 59 2.73 7.29 -13.62
N GLY A 60 2.82 8.23 -14.56
CA GLY A 60 1.78 9.24 -14.80
C GLY A 60 0.41 8.71 -15.27
N LYS A 61 0.31 7.44 -15.68
CA LYS A 61 -0.96 6.77 -16.05
C LYS A 61 -1.57 5.92 -14.94
N THR A 62 -0.96 5.92 -13.75
CA THR A 62 -1.46 5.15 -12.60
C THR A 62 -2.74 5.79 -12.10
N THR A 63 -3.80 5.00 -11.91
CA THR A 63 -5.09 5.51 -11.45
C THR A 63 -5.39 5.07 -10.02
N LEU A 64 -5.80 6.02 -9.18
CA LEU A 64 -6.17 5.81 -7.77
C LEU A 64 -7.66 6.11 -7.52
N GLY A 65 -8.49 6.18 -8.57
CA GLY A 65 -9.76 6.93 -8.61
C GLY A 65 -10.59 6.92 -7.33
N LYS A 66 -11.14 5.75 -6.95
CA LYS A 66 -11.91 5.57 -5.69
C LYS A 66 -11.15 4.75 -4.64
N ALA A 67 -9.83 4.73 -4.70
CA ALA A 67 -9.03 3.97 -3.74
C ALA A 67 -9.29 4.50 -2.32
N SER A 68 -9.49 3.60 -1.36
CA SER A 68 -9.62 3.96 0.05
C SER A 68 -8.26 3.84 0.75
N CYS A 69 -7.89 4.87 1.52
CA CYS A 69 -6.67 4.88 2.30
C CYS A 69 -6.86 5.72 3.56
N GLU A 70 -6.85 5.10 4.73
CA GLU A 70 -6.84 5.83 6.00
C GLU A 70 -5.43 6.30 6.38
N TYR A 71 -4.42 5.45 6.14
CA TYR A 71 -3.00 5.75 6.34
C TYR A 71 -2.11 4.84 5.48
N VAL A 72 -0.85 5.25 5.26
CA VAL A 72 0.20 4.45 4.60
C VAL A 72 1.54 4.63 5.33
N TYR A 73 2.46 3.70 5.10
CA TYR A 73 3.85 3.80 5.57
C TYR A 73 4.78 4.23 4.45
N LEU A 74 5.60 5.25 4.70
CA LEU A 74 6.61 5.76 3.75
C LEU A 74 8.01 5.18 3.98
N LYS A 75 8.21 4.45 5.08
CA LYS A 75 9.46 3.80 5.43
C LYS A 75 9.16 2.51 6.16
N ALA A 76 9.68 1.39 5.67
CA ALA A 76 9.63 0.14 6.40
C ALA A 76 10.57 0.28 7.61
N ASN A 77 10.02 0.21 8.82
CA ASN A 77 10.86 0.09 9.99
C ASN A 77 11.11 -1.39 10.27
N TRP A 78 12.26 -1.91 9.81
CA TRP A 78 12.65 -3.31 10.03
C TRP A 78 12.96 -3.64 11.49
N SER A 79 13.03 -2.67 12.41
CA SER A 79 13.26 -2.93 13.83
C SER A 79 12.02 -3.48 14.54
N THR A 80 10.83 -3.11 14.08
CA THR A 80 9.58 -3.83 14.36
C THR A 80 9.32 -4.72 13.17
N GLN A 81 9.93 -5.91 13.20
CA GLN A 81 9.52 -6.99 12.32
C GLN A 81 7.99 -6.98 12.21
N TYR A 82 7.50 -7.22 11.00
CA TYR A 82 6.19 -7.80 10.72
C TYR A 82 6.01 -9.18 11.42
N LYS A 83 6.62 -9.38 12.59
CA LYS A 83 6.31 -10.44 13.53
C LYS A 83 5.09 -10.02 14.32
N ARG A 84 4.02 -10.74 14.02
CA ARG A 84 2.76 -10.83 14.75
C ARG A 84 1.78 -9.69 14.50
N PHE A 85 0.66 -10.10 13.89
CA PHE A 85 -0.65 -9.79 14.46
C PHE A 85 -0.56 -9.70 15.98
N VAL A 86 -0.55 -8.49 16.51
CA VAL A 86 -0.90 -8.25 17.89
C VAL A 86 -1.91 -7.12 17.89
N PHE A 87 -3.17 -7.48 18.14
CA PHE A 87 -4.10 -6.60 18.81
C PHE A 87 -3.43 -6.17 20.12
N LEU A 88 -2.80 -5.01 20.15
CA LEU A 88 -2.54 -4.33 21.41
C LEU A 88 -2.95 -2.88 21.29
N ASN A 89 -4.06 -2.61 21.99
CA ASN A 89 -4.47 -1.30 22.43
C ASN A 89 -3.28 -0.52 23.05
N ARG A 90 -3.33 0.80 22.85
CA ARG A 90 -2.40 1.84 23.32
C ARG A 90 -1.01 1.77 22.67
N TYR A 91 -0.73 2.74 21.83
CA TYR A 91 0.13 3.86 22.22
C TYR A 91 0.09 4.91 21.11
N VAL A 92 -0.65 5.98 21.40
CA VAL A 92 -0.49 7.27 20.75
C VAL A 92 0.93 7.74 21.08
N HIS A 93 1.87 7.55 20.17
CA HIS A 93 3.09 8.36 20.13
C HIS A 93 3.11 9.20 18.86
N LYS A 94 2.73 10.45 19.10
CA LYS A 94 2.86 11.63 18.26
C LYS A 94 4.29 11.72 17.70
N ARG A 95 4.43 11.74 16.37
CA ARG A 95 4.88 12.90 15.56
C ARG A 95 5.48 12.45 14.23
N LYS A 96 4.99 13.11 13.17
CA LYS A 96 5.61 13.30 11.85
C LYS A 96 5.83 12.04 10.99
N ASN A 97 4.75 11.54 10.39
CA ASN A 97 4.77 10.98 9.02
C ASN A 97 3.36 10.71 8.47
N ARG A 98 2.37 11.51 8.87
CA ARG A 98 1.09 11.54 8.17
C ARG A 98 1.25 12.46 6.96
N ALA A 99 1.88 11.96 5.91
CA ALA A 99 1.74 12.59 4.60
C ALA A 99 0.30 12.35 4.17
N LYS A 100 -0.56 13.36 4.34
CA LYS A 100 -1.80 13.47 3.59
C LYS A 100 -1.38 13.63 2.12
N ILE A 101 -1.43 12.55 1.36
CA ILE A 101 -1.49 12.64 -0.10
C ILE A 101 -2.95 12.38 -0.44
N CYS A 102 -3.71 13.46 -0.56
CA CYS A 102 -5.06 13.51 -1.13
C CYS A 102 -5.36 14.96 -1.52
N ALA A 103 -4.97 15.33 -2.74
CA ALA A 103 -5.71 16.19 -3.66
C ALA A 103 -5.20 15.87 -5.07
#